data_AF-A0A318JHE5-F1
#
_entry.id   AF-A0A318JHE5-F1
#
_cell.length_a   1.000
_cell.length_b   1.000
_cell.length_c   1.000
_cell.angle_alpha   90.00
_cell.angle_beta   90.00
_cell.angle_gamma   90.00
#
_symmetry.space_group_name_H-M   'P 1'
#
loop_
_entity.id
_entity.type
_entity.pdbx_description
1 polymer ?
#
loop_
_entity_poly.entity_id
_entity_poly.type
_entity_poly.pdbx_seq_one_letter_code
_entity_poly.pdbx_strand_id
1 'polypeptide(L)'
;MPLSDSHANLNDHDQLSIPGLHAYWSRMMASLTGKSTGHNPKFHRDRLLLHVLGLGLEQTLHHLVQNHPDFDEFKAWIIATAGMPTDSVIARLQNLYMGTPLPPDISGLFEQVNSMPDVFDKEDLQHWAEHGFVILTEAVPLADCAMAAQTIWNALGASENDEASWYHKGHTNIMVQLFQSPAFEKNRRSLRIHKAFAQLWGTSNLWATTDRCSFNVPETPGHVFQGPDLHWDVSLQQPVPFATQGVLYLTDTPPEQGALTLVPGFHQRLGKWLDELPENAYPREQDLHALGSIPVGGKAGDLVIWHQALPHGSRPNRGKKPRIVQYINMLPSHLQIHENWR
;
A
#
# COMPACT_ATOMS: atom_id res chain seq x y z
N MET A 1 0.32 -59.32 6.30
CA MET A 1 -0.41 -58.11 6.73
C MET A 1 -0.15 -57.87 8.20
N PRO A 2 0.52 -56.76 8.53
CA PRO A 2 0.03 -55.90 9.60
C PRO A 2 -0.27 -54.52 9.02
N LEU A 3 -1.40 -53.98 9.48
CA LEU A 3 -1.96 -52.70 9.08
C LEU A 3 -1.13 -51.56 9.67
N SER A 4 -1.04 -50.51 8.86
CA SER A 4 -0.33 -49.25 9.05
C SER A 4 -0.79 -48.49 10.29
N ASP A 5 0.17 -47.94 11.02
CA ASP A 5 -0.02 -46.80 11.92
C ASP A 5 -0.50 -45.59 11.11
N SER A 6 -1.77 -45.21 11.30
CA SER A 6 -2.31 -43.92 10.86
C SER A 6 -2.23 -42.92 12.01
N HIS A 7 -1.07 -42.29 12.18
CA HIS A 7 -0.95 -41.06 12.97
C HIS A 7 -0.80 -39.86 12.03
N ALA A 8 -1.93 -39.31 11.61
CA ALA A 8 -2.04 -37.94 11.11
C ALA A 8 -3.52 -37.53 11.16
N ASN A 9 -3.94 -36.97 12.30
CA ASN A 9 -5.04 -36.01 12.40
C ASN A 9 -5.08 -35.49 13.83
N LEU A 10 -4.14 -34.61 14.14
CA LEU A 10 -4.26 -33.63 15.21
C LEU A 10 -4.23 -32.27 14.52
N ASN A 11 -5.35 -31.56 14.60
CA ASN A 11 -5.61 -30.21 14.12
C ASN A 11 -4.36 -29.33 13.90
N ASP A 12 -3.94 -29.16 12.65
CA ASP A 12 -2.91 -28.15 12.27
C ASP A 12 -3.33 -26.71 12.63
N HIS A 13 -4.62 -26.49 12.89
CA HIS A 13 -5.18 -25.20 13.28
C HIS A 13 -4.90 -24.80 14.75
N ASP A 14 -4.56 -25.74 15.64
CA ASP A 14 -4.33 -25.47 17.06
C ASP A 14 -2.91 -24.97 17.38
N GLN A 15 -1.95 -25.07 16.45
CA GLN A 15 -0.53 -24.78 16.72
C GLN A 15 0.04 -23.52 16.06
N LEU A 16 -0.72 -22.82 15.20
CA LEU A 16 -0.17 -21.68 14.47
C LEU A 16 -0.08 -20.42 15.34
N SER A 17 1.06 -20.25 16.00
CA SER A 17 1.40 -19.01 16.73
C SER A 17 1.96 -17.96 15.77
N ILE A 18 1.09 -17.10 15.24
CA ILE A 18 1.49 -15.92 14.44
C ILE A 18 1.97 -14.83 15.42
N PRO A 19 3.27 -14.45 15.40
CA PRO A 19 3.80 -13.44 16.31
C PRO A 19 3.07 -12.10 16.16
N GLY A 20 2.65 -11.53 17.29
CA GLY A 20 1.95 -10.25 17.33
C GLY A 20 0.44 -10.31 17.06
N LEU A 21 -0.09 -11.41 16.52
CA LEU A 21 -1.52 -11.48 16.12
C LEU A 21 -2.48 -11.39 17.29
N HIS A 22 -2.24 -12.13 18.37
CA HIS A 22 -3.07 -12.04 19.57
C HIS A 22 -3.05 -10.62 20.16
N ALA A 23 -1.86 -10.01 20.24
CA ALA A 23 -1.72 -8.65 20.74
C ALA A 23 -2.43 -7.61 19.86
N TYR A 24 -2.50 -7.84 18.55
CA TYR A 24 -3.31 -7.04 17.63
C TYR A 24 -4.81 -7.21 17.92
N TRP A 25 -5.30 -8.45 17.87
CA TRP A 25 -6.72 -8.76 18.10
C TRP A 25 -7.21 -8.24 19.45
N SER A 26 -6.48 -8.49 20.55
CA SER A 26 -6.88 -8.05 21.89
C SER A 26 -7.03 -6.53 21.99
N ARG A 27 -6.13 -5.76 21.35
CA ARG A 27 -6.21 -4.29 21.35
C ARG A 27 -7.38 -3.79 20.51
N MET A 28 -7.64 -4.41 19.36
CA MET A 28 -8.80 -4.08 18.55
C MET A 28 -10.11 -4.35 19.30
N MET A 29 -10.24 -5.50 19.96
CA MET A 29 -11.40 -5.84 20.79
C MET A 29 -11.56 -4.92 22.00
N ALA A 30 -10.46 -4.54 22.66
CA ALA A 30 -10.50 -3.52 23.71
C ALA A 30 -10.99 -2.16 23.17
N SER A 31 -10.57 -1.78 21.97
CA SER A 31 -11.01 -0.54 21.32
C SER A 31 -12.50 -0.56 20.98
N LEU A 32 -13.01 -1.67 20.44
CA LEU A 32 -14.42 -1.80 20.07
C LEU A 32 -15.37 -1.87 21.28
N THR A 33 -14.88 -2.32 22.43
CA THR A 33 -15.64 -2.36 23.69
C THR A 33 -15.53 -1.08 24.53
N GLY A 34 -14.93 -0.01 23.98
CA GLY A 34 -14.77 1.27 24.67
C GLY A 34 -13.76 1.24 25.82
N LYS A 35 -12.92 0.19 25.91
CA LYS A 35 -11.91 -0.01 26.96
C LYS A 35 -10.52 0.51 26.56
N SER A 36 -10.38 1.13 25.39
CA SER A 36 -9.11 1.68 24.89
C SER A 36 -8.98 3.17 25.20
N THR A 37 -7.76 3.62 25.46
CA THR A 37 -7.38 5.01 25.74
C THR A 37 -7.14 5.85 24.47
N GLY A 38 -7.72 5.44 23.33
CA GLY A 38 -7.67 6.17 22.05
C GLY A 38 -6.32 6.12 21.31
N HIS A 39 -5.20 5.93 22.00
CA HIS A 39 -3.86 5.93 21.43
C HIS A 39 -3.28 4.52 21.22
N ASN A 40 -2.71 4.26 20.04
CA ASN A 40 -2.04 3.00 19.70
C ASN A 40 -0.59 3.25 19.21
N PRO A 41 0.41 3.17 20.11
CA PRO A 41 1.82 3.39 19.74
C PRO A 41 2.37 2.28 18.83
N LYS A 42 1.60 1.19 18.63
CA LYS A 42 1.97 0.04 17.78
C LYS A 42 1.25 0.06 16.43
N PHE A 43 0.56 1.14 16.07
CA PHE A 43 -0.22 1.22 14.83
C PHE A 43 0.56 0.81 13.57
N HIS A 44 1.83 1.23 13.44
CA HIS A 44 2.66 0.82 12.30
C HIS A 44 2.97 -0.67 12.28
N ARG A 45 3.23 -1.26 13.45
CA ARG A 45 3.46 -2.70 13.56
C ARG A 45 2.20 -3.49 13.24
N ASP A 46 1.04 -2.96 13.59
CA ASP A 46 -0.24 -3.57 13.25
C ASP A 46 -0.51 -3.54 11.75
N ARG A 47 -0.30 -2.38 11.12
CA ARG A 47 -0.40 -2.26 9.66
C ARG A 47 0.58 -3.21 8.97
N LEU A 48 1.82 -3.28 9.43
CA LEU A 48 2.81 -4.20 8.90
C LEU A 48 2.34 -5.66 9.05
N LEU A 49 1.84 -6.05 10.22
CA LEU A 49 1.30 -7.39 10.44
C LEU A 49 0.17 -7.71 9.45
N LEU A 50 -0.79 -6.79 9.24
CA LEU A 50 -1.85 -6.99 8.25
C LEU A 50 -1.31 -7.12 6.83
N HIS A 51 -0.35 -6.27 6.44
CA HIS A 51 0.27 -6.34 5.12
C HIS A 51 0.93 -7.71 4.88
N VAL A 52 1.67 -8.20 5.88
CA VAL A 52 2.36 -9.49 5.85
C VAL A 52 1.39 -10.67 5.79
N LEU A 53 0.25 -10.56 6.47
CA LEU A 53 -0.82 -11.56 6.42
C LEU A 53 -1.69 -11.44 5.17
N GLY A 54 -1.38 -10.54 4.23
CA GLY A 54 -2.14 -10.38 3.00
C GLY A 54 -3.52 -9.74 3.22
N LEU A 55 -3.71 -8.95 4.27
CA LEU A 55 -4.99 -8.38 4.66
C LEU A 55 -5.04 -6.87 4.41
N GLY A 56 -6.20 -6.39 3.95
CA GLY A 56 -6.50 -4.97 3.91
C GLY A 56 -6.84 -4.40 5.29
N LEU A 57 -6.43 -3.17 5.58
CA LEU A 57 -6.79 -2.50 6.83
C LEU A 57 -8.30 -2.37 6.99
N GLU A 58 -8.99 -1.79 5.99
CA GLU A 58 -10.44 -1.58 6.03
C GLU A 58 -11.21 -2.91 6.03
N GLN A 59 -10.77 -3.88 5.22
CA GLN A 59 -11.31 -5.25 5.21
C GLN A 59 -11.27 -5.89 6.60
N THR A 60 -10.13 -5.76 7.29
CA THR A 60 -9.95 -6.31 8.64
C THR A 60 -10.78 -5.58 9.67
N LEU A 61 -10.78 -4.24 9.64
CA LEU A 61 -11.58 -3.42 10.56
C LEU A 61 -13.07 -3.72 10.41
N HIS A 62 -13.56 -3.83 9.18
CA HIS A 62 -14.95 -4.14 8.88
C HIS A 62 -15.34 -5.51 9.45
N HIS A 63 -14.53 -6.55 9.25
CA HIS A 63 -14.78 -7.87 9.81
C HIS A 63 -14.83 -7.85 11.34
N LEU A 64 -13.85 -7.21 11.99
CA LEU A 64 -13.77 -7.12 13.45
C LEU A 64 -14.96 -6.36 14.06
N VAL A 65 -15.37 -5.25 13.43
CA VAL A 65 -16.50 -4.42 13.88
C VAL A 65 -17.84 -5.13 13.70
N GLN A 66 -18.02 -5.88 12.61
CA GLN A 66 -19.31 -6.50 12.34
C GLN A 66 -19.52 -7.81 13.09
N ASN A 67 -18.46 -8.62 13.22
CA ASN A 67 -18.60 -10.00 13.69
C ASN A 67 -18.17 -10.17 15.15
N HIS A 68 -17.36 -9.25 15.70
CA HIS A 68 -16.79 -9.35 17.04
C HIS A 68 -16.22 -10.74 17.36
N PRO A 69 -15.38 -11.31 16.46
CA PRO A 69 -14.96 -12.70 16.57
C PRO A 69 -14.09 -12.91 17.81
N ASP A 70 -14.15 -14.11 18.39
CA ASP A 70 -13.11 -14.54 19.30
C ASP A 70 -11.76 -14.73 18.57
N PHE A 71 -10.71 -15.08 19.31
CA PHE A 71 -9.37 -15.17 18.71
C PHE A 71 -9.23 -16.32 17.71
N ASP A 72 -9.91 -17.44 17.94
CA ASP A 72 -9.84 -18.60 17.04
C ASP A 72 -10.66 -18.37 15.78
N GLU A 73 -11.84 -17.76 15.92
CA GLU A 73 -12.65 -17.28 14.79
C GLU A 73 -11.88 -16.27 13.94
N PHE A 74 -11.15 -15.34 14.56
CA PHE A 74 -10.33 -14.37 13.83
C PHE A 74 -9.20 -15.04 13.05
N LYS A 75 -8.48 -16.02 13.65
CA LYS A 75 -7.47 -16.81 12.92
C LYS A 75 -8.09 -17.56 11.73
N ALA A 76 -9.24 -18.20 11.93
CA ALA A 76 -9.94 -18.93 10.88
C ALA A 76 -10.33 -18.00 9.73
N TRP A 77 -10.83 -16.80 10.04
CA TRP A 77 -11.15 -15.79 9.03
C TRP A 77 -9.92 -15.34 8.22
N ILE A 78 -8.77 -15.14 8.87
CA ILE A 78 -7.53 -14.78 8.18
C ILE A 78 -7.14 -15.86 7.17
N ILE A 79 -7.14 -17.12 7.60
CA ILE A 79 -6.78 -18.26 6.74
C ILE A 79 -7.77 -18.40 5.58
N ALA A 80 -9.06 -18.26 5.84
CA ALA A 80 -10.09 -18.31 4.81
C ALA A 80 -9.98 -17.15 3.80
N THR A 81 -9.51 -15.98 4.25
CA THR A 81 -9.45 -14.76 3.44
C THR A 81 -8.15 -14.67 2.62
N ALA A 82 -7.00 -14.88 3.25
CA ALA A 82 -5.68 -14.65 2.66
C ALA A 82 -4.83 -15.91 2.52
N GLY A 83 -5.32 -17.06 2.98
CA GLY A 83 -4.58 -18.31 3.01
C GLY A 83 -3.69 -18.44 4.23
N MET A 84 -3.07 -19.62 4.38
CA MET A 84 -2.12 -19.90 5.44
C MET A 84 -0.81 -19.12 5.19
N PRO A 85 -0.31 -18.32 6.16
CA PRO A 85 1.03 -17.74 6.05
C PRO A 85 2.08 -18.84 5.96
N THR A 86 3.02 -18.71 5.02
CA THR A 86 4.13 -19.66 4.88
C THR A 86 5.05 -19.65 6.11
N ASP A 87 5.77 -20.74 6.36
CA ASP A 87 6.74 -20.84 7.45
C ASP A 87 7.77 -19.70 7.42
N SER A 88 8.26 -19.32 6.25
CA SER A 88 9.20 -18.20 6.08
C SER A 88 8.62 -16.87 6.53
N VAL A 89 7.33 -16.62 6.26
CA VAL A 89 6.62 -15.42 6.72
C VAL A 89 6.50 -15.42 8.24
N ILE A 90 6.12 -16.55 8.84
CA ILE A 90 6.02 -16.70 10.30
C ILE A 90 7.40 -16.49 10.94
N ALA A 91 8.45 -17.10 10.40
CA ALA A 91 9.80 -16.98 10.92
C ALA A 91 10.36 -15.55 10.74
N ARG A 92 9.99 -14.84 9.67
CA ARG A 92 10.32 -13.41 9.50
C ARG A 92 9.58 -12.53 10.51
N LEU A 93 8.33 -12.86 10.86
CA LEU A 93 7.62 -12.20 11.97
C LEU A 93 8.26 -12.53 13.32
N GLN A 94 8.74 -13.76 13.54
CA GLN A 94 9.49 -14.11 14.76
C GLN A 94 10.78 -13.28 14.86
N ASN A 95 11.50 -13.09 13.76
CA ASN A 95 12.65 -12.18 13.72
C ASN A 95 12.25 -10.76 14.15
N LEU A 96 11.15 -10.23 13.61
CA LEU A 96 10.65 -8.90 13.94
C LEU A 96 10.26 -8.73 15.42
N TYR A 97 9.52 -9.70 15.98
CA TYR A 97 8.94 -9.57 17.33
C TYR A 97 9.83 -10.11 18.45
N MET A 98 10.72 -11.07 18.14
CA MET A 98 11.48 -11.84 19.12
C MET A 98 13.00 -11.76 18.89
N GLY A 99 13.46 -11.17 17.79
CA GLY A 99 14.89 -11.04 17.49
C GLY A 99 15.57 -12.36 17.10
N THR A 100 14.80 -13.37 16.68
CA THR A 100 15.37 -14.62 16.14
C THR A 100 16.14 -14.36 14.85
N PRO A 101 17.07 -15.23 14.42
CA PRO A 101 17.74 -15.06 13.13
C PRO A 101 16.77 -14.98 11.95
N LEU A 102 17.16 -14.24 10.90
CA LEU A 102 16.39 -14.20 9.66
C LEU A 102 16.36 -15.58 8.99
N PRO A 103 15.22 -15.99 8.41
CA PRO A 103 15.15 -17.22 7.62
C PRO A 103 16.16 -17.20 6.45
N PRO A 104 16.73 -18.35 6.05
CA PRO A 104 17.72 -18.42 4.97
C PRO A 104 17.22 -17.89 3.63
N ASP A 105 15.96 -18.16 3.28
CA ASP A 105 15.34 -17.67 2.04
C ASP A 105 15.13 -16.15 2.05
N ILE A 106 14.79 -15.56 3.20
CA ILE A 106 14.71 -14.10 3.35
C ILE A 106 16.08 -13.45 3.27
N SER A 107 17.09 -14.05 3.90
CA SER A 107 18.49 -13.60 3.77
C SER A 107 18.96 -13.68 2.31
N GLY A 108 18.66 -14.79 1.63
CA GLY A 108 18.96 -14.98 0.21
C GLY A 108 18.25 -13.98 -0.70
N LEU A 109 16.98 -13.62 -0.41
CA LEU A 109 16.28 -12.55 -1.11
C LEU A 109 17.00 -11.21 -0.98
N PHE A 110 17.48 -10.88 0.23
CA PHE A 110 18.20 -9.63 0.46
C PHE A 110 19.54 -9.58 -0.29
N GLU A 111 20.28 -10.69 -0.32
CA GLU A 111 21.50 -10.83 -1.11
C GLU A 111 21.22 -10.72 -2.61
N GLN A 112 20.14 -11.34 -3.08
CA GLN A 112 19.71 -11.24 -4.47
C GLN A 112 19.39 -9.79 -4.85
N VAL A 113 18.57 -9.09 -4.06
CA VAL A 113 18.25 -7.68 -4.31
C VAL A 113 19.49 -6.80 -4.25
N ASN A 114 20.38 -7.01 -3.29
CA ASN A 114 21.60 -6.21 -3.16
C ASN A 114 22.58 -6.42 -4.33
N SER A 115 22.63 -7.62 -4.90
CA SER A 115 23.51 -7.97 -6.03
C SER A 115 22.93 -7.61 -7.40
N MET A 116 21.63 -7.27 -7.49
CA MET A 116 21.04 -6.78 -8.73
C MET A 116 21.67 -5.45 -9.16
N PRO A 117 21.82 -5.22 -10.48
CA PRO A 117 22.12 -3.89 -11.02
C PRO A 117 21.14 -2.85 -10.47
N ASP A 118 21.65 -1.64 -10.29
CA ASP A 118 20.82 -0.49 -9.93
C ASP A 118 19.75 -0.25 -11.00
N VAL A 119 18.54 0.07 -10.55
CA VAL A 119 17.39 0.35 -11.42
C VAL A 119 17.16 1.84 -11.62
N PHE A 120 17.71 2.66 -10.73
CA PHE A 120 17.83 4.10 -10.85
C PHE A 120 19.28 4.50 -11.10
N ASP A 121 19.50 5.32 -12.11
CA ASP A 121 20.79 5.94 -12.37
C ASP A 121 21.00 7.22 -11.53
N LYS A 122 22.04 8.00 -11.84
CA LYS A 122 22.36 9.21 -11.07
C LYS A 122 21.33 10.30 -11.31
N GLU A 123 20.83 10.41 -12.52
CA GLU A 123 19.84 11.38 -12.95
C GLU A 123 18.50 11.09 -12.28
N ASP A 124 18.09 9.83 -12.20
CA ASP A 124 16.90 9.39 -11.45
C ASP A 124 16.99 9.73 -9.97
N LEU A 125 18.14 9.45 -9.34
CA LEU A 125 18.36 9.73 -7.92
C LEU A 125 18.46 11.24 -7.64
N GLN A 126 19.02 12.02 -8.57
CA GLN A 126 19.01 13.47 -8.50
C GLN A 126 17.58 14.01 -8.64
N HIS A 127 16.79 13.47 -9.56
CA HIS A 127 15.38 13.82 -9.72
C HIS A 127 14.58 13.50 -8.45
N TRP A 128 14.80 12.34 -7.83
CA TRP A 128 14.22 11.99 -6.53
C TRP A 128 14.60 13.01 -5.45
N ALA A 129 15.88 13.36 -5.34
CA ALA A 129 16.35 14.31 -4.34
C ALA A 129 15.69 15.69 -4.53
N GLU A 130 15.69 16.20 -5.77
CA GLU A 130 15.15 17.51 -6.15
C GLU A 130 13.62 17.59 -6.06
N HIS A 131 12.93 16.58 -6.57
CA HIS A 131 11.48 16.64 -6.79
C HIS A 131 10.68 15.77 -5.83
N GLY A 132 11.31 14.85 -5.10
CA GLY A 132 10.66 14.00 -4.11
C GLY A 132 9.83 12.87 -4.71
N PHE A 133 9.96 12.61 -6.01
CA PHE A 133 9.36 11.45 -6.67
C PHE A 133 10.29 10.92 -7.77
N VAL A 134 10.07 9.69 -8.20
CA VAL A 134 10.81 9.04 -9.29
C VAL A 134 9.90 8.01 -9.98
N ILE A 135 10.16 7.74 -11.25
CA ILE A 135 9.40 6.76 -12.04
C ILE A 135 10.32 5.58 -12.34
N LEU A 136 9.98 4.41 -11.81
CA LEU A 136 10.58 3.16 -12.25
C LEU A 136 9.84 2.70 -13.50
N THR A 137 10.47 2.87 -14.66
CA THR A 137 9.90 2.40 -15.93
C THR A 137 9.96 0.88 -16.01
N GLU A 138 8.91 0.28 -16.58
CA GLU A 138 8.80 -1.17 -16.77
C GLU A 138 9.10 -1.95 -15.47
N ALA A 139 8.50 -1.50 -14.36
CA ALA A 139 8.63 -2.10 -13.03
C ALA A 139 8.16 -3.56 -12.98
N VAL A 140 7.17 -3.90 -13.82
CA VAL A 140 6.68 -5.26 -14.05
C VAL A 140 6.38 -5.48 -15.53
N PRO A 141 6.36 -6.74 -16.02
CA PRO A 141 5.97 -7.05 -17.39
C PRO A 141 4.53 -6.61 -17.73
N LEU A 142 4.29 -6.24 -18.99
CA LEU A 142 2.96 -5.85 -19.48
C LEU A 142 1.91 -6.95 -19.32
N ALA A 143 2.30 -8.23 -19.44
CA ALA A 143 1.40 -9.35 -19.21
C ALA A 143 0.91 -9.40 -17.75
N ASP A 144 1.76 -9.02 -16.80
CA ASP A 144 1.41 -8.99 -15.37
C ASP A 144 0.50 -7.79 -15.07
N CYS A 145 0.73 -6.66 -15.74
CA CYS A 145 -0.18 -5.52 -15.73
C CYS A 145 -1.58 -5.90 -16.23
N ALA A 146 -1.65 -6.59 -17.38
CA ALA A 146 -2.91 -7.02 -17.99
C ALA A 146 -3.69 -7.98 -17.08
N MET A 147 -3.02 -8.96 -16.45
CA MET A 147 -3.66 -9.87 -15.49
C MET A 147 -4.19 -9.12 -14.26
N ALA A 148 -3.42 -8.18 -13.73
CA ALA A 148 -3.84 -7.36 -12.59
C ALA A 148 -5.02 -6.44 -12.96
N ALA A 149 -4.99 -5.79 -14.12
CA ALA A 149 -6.10 -4.98 -14.62
C ALA A 149 -7.37 -5.82 -14.82
N GLN A 150 -7.24 -7.02 -15.41
CA GLN A 150 -8.36 -7.94 -15.58
C GLN A 150 -8.98 -8.36 -14.24
N THR A 151 -8.15 -8.51 -13.20
CA THR A 151 -8.66 -8.80 -11.84
C THR A 151 -9.58 -7.67 -11.36
N ILE A 152 -9.23 -6.41 -11.63
CA ILE A 152 -10.04 -5.23 -11.25
C ILE A 152 -11.32 -5.17 -12.08
N TRP A 153 -11.22 -5.36 -13.40
CA TRP A 153 -12.39 -5.43 -14.28
C TRP A 153 -13.40 -6.48 -13.81
N ASN A 154 -12.93 -7.69 -13.54
CA ASN A 154 -13.77 -8.79 -13.05
C ASN A 154 -14.41 -8.49 -11.70
N ALA A 155 -13.64 -7.93 -10.75
CA ALA A 155 -14.14 -7.59 -9.42
C ALA A 155 -15.23 -6.52 -9.46
N LEU A 156 -15.15 -5.60 -10.42
CA LEU A 156 -16.16 -4.56 -10.62
C LEU A 156 -17.34 -5.01 -11.47
N GLY A 157 -17.23 -6.13 -12.20
CA GLY A 157 -18.24 -6.51 -13.19
C GLY A 157 -18.24 -5.61 -14.44
N ALA A 158 -17.11 -4.95 -14.71
CA ALA A 158 -16.95 -3.99 -15.79
C ALA A 158 -16.07 -4.55 -16.92
N SER A 159 -16.14 -3.94 -18.10
CA SER A 159 -15.35 -4.31 -19.28
C SER A 159 -14.78 -3.08 -19.98
N GLU A 160 -13.56 -3.20 -20.51
CA GLU A 160 -12.93 -2.14 -21.31
C GLU A 160 -13.77 -1.73 -22.53
N ASN A 161 -14.55 -2.65 -23.11
CA ASN A 161 -15.33 -2.40 -24.32
C ASN A 161 -16.79 -2.00 -24.04
N ASP A 162 -17.17 -1.82 -22.78
CA ASP A 162 -18.52 -1.43 -22.37
C ASP A 162 -18.45 -0.23 -21.40
N GLU A 163 -18.48 0.99 -21.94
CA GLU A 163 -18.40 2.23 -21.16
C GLU A 163 -19.51 2.34 -20.11
N ALA A 164 -20.72 1.84 -20.39
CA ALA A 164 -21.83 1.88 -19.44
C ALA A 164 -21.54 1.00 -18.21
N SER A 165 -20.78 -0.08 -18.37
CA SER A 165 -20.35 -0.93 -17.26
C SER A 165 -19.38 -0.23 -16.30
N TRP A 166 -18.72 0.86 -16.70
CA TRP A 166 -17.77 1.55 -15.81
C TRP A 166 -18.48 2.28 -14.65
N TYR A 167 -19.74 2.67 -14.85
CA TYR A 167 -20.49 3.58 -13.97
C TYR A 167 -21.55 2.87 -13.12
N HIS A 168 -21.16 1.81 -12.41
CA HIS A 168 -22.09 1.07 -11.54
C HIS A 168 -22.70 1.93 -10.41
N LYS A 169 -23.97 1.67 -10.09
CA LYS A 169 -24.69 2.36 -9.00
C LYS A 169 -24.01 2.07 -7.65
N GLY A 170 -23.59 3.13 -6.95
CA GLY A 170 -23.05 3.06 -5.59
C GLY A 170 -21.51 3.12 -5.49
N HIS A 171 -20.79 2.99 -6.61
CA HIS A 171 -19.34 3.23 -6.64
C HIS A 171 -19.04 4.67 -7.04
N THR A 172 -19.01 5.58 -6.07
CA THR A 172 -18.53 6.97 -6.26
C THR A 172 -17.07 7.15 -5.83
N ASN A 173 -16.50 6.14 -5.16
CA ASN A 173 -15.11 6.12 -4.74
C ASN A 173 -14.25 5.38 -5.77
N ILE A 174 -13.10 5.96 -6.09
CA ILE A 174 -12.10 5.39 -7.00
C ILE A 174 -11.33 4.22 -6.39
N MET A 175 -11.42 4.00 -5.08
CA MET A 175 -10.70 2.95 -4.35
C MET A 175 -11.48 1.64 -4.39
N VAL A 176 -10.80 0.57 -4.79
CA VAL A 176 -11.37 -0.78 -4.88
C VAL A 176 -10.72 -1.65 -3.81
N GLN A 177 -11.54 -2.19 -2.90
CA GLN A 177 -11.14 -3.04 -1.76
C GLN A 177 -10.79 -4.46 -2.22
N LEU A 178 -9.76 -4.58 -3.05
CA LEU A 178 -9.29 -5.84 -3.61
C LEU A 178 -7.81 -6.02 -3.24
N PHE A 179 -7.53 -7.07 -2.46
CA PHE A 179 -6.22 -7.28 -1.83
C PHE A 179 -5.61 -8.62 -2.23
N GLN A 180 -6.41 -9.68 -2.17
CA GLN A 180 -5.99 -11.06 -2.41
C GLN A 180 -6.22 -11.43 -3.88
N SER A 181 -5.18 -11.28 -4.70
CA SER A 181 -5.15 -11.77 -6.08
C SER A 181 -3.75 -12.29 -6.41
N PRO A 182 -3.60 -13.46 -7.03
CA PRO A 182 -2.31 -13.94 -7.51
C PRO A 182 -1.61 -12.95 -8.46
N ALA A 183 -2.37 -12.20 -9.26
CA ALA A 183 -1.81 -11.18 -10.16
C ALA A 183 -1.23 -10.00 -9.37
N PHE A 184 -1.91 -9.55 -8.32
CA PHE A 184 -1.41 -8.48 -7.45
C PHE A 184 -0.19 -8.93 -6.63
N GLU A 185 -0.21 -10.15 -6.12
CA GLU A 185 0.91 -10.71 -5.37
C GLU A 185 2.15 -10.87 -6.24
N LYS A 186 1.98 -11.28 -7.50
CA LYS A 186 3.07 -11.34 -8.47
C LYS A 186 3.75 -9.97 -8.64
N ASN A 187 2.96 -8.90 -8.78
CA ASN A 187 3.51 -7.54 -8.87
C ASN A 187 4.20 -7.11 -7.58
N ARG A 188 3.61 -7.36 -6.40
CA ARG A 188 4.21 -7.03 -5.09
C ARG A 188 5.56 -7.73 -4.87
N ARG A 189 5.76 -8.91 -5.45
CA ARG A 189 7.00 -9.70 -5.37
C ARG A 189 8.02 -9.38 -6.46
N SER A 190 7.80 -8.35 -7.29
CA SER A 190 8.78 -7.94 -8.29
C SER A 190 10.12 -7.55 -7.64
N LEU A 191 11.18 -8.29 -7.97
CA LEU A 191 12.54 -7.96 -7.53
C LEU A 191 13.00 -6.59 -8.01
N ARG A 192 12.51 -6.14 -9.18
CA ARG A 192 12.83 -4.81 -9.74
C ARG A 192 12.21 -3.70 -8.88
N ILE A 193 10.96 -3.90 -8.43
CA ILE A 193 10.30 -3.00 -7.46
C ILE A 193 11.05 -3.02 -6.13
N HIS A 194 11.42 -4.20 -5.62
CA HIS A 194 12.19 -4.32 -4.37
C HIS A 194 13.52 -3.58 -4.47
N LYS A 195 14.26 -3.75 -5.57
CA LYS A 195 15.52 -3.04 -5.81
C LYS A 195 15.32 -1.52 -5.83
N ALA A 196 14.27 -1.00 -6.47
CA ALA A 196 13.96 0.43 -6.47
C ALA A 196 13.76 0.98 -5.05
N PHE A 197 12.87 0.36 -4.27
CA PHE A 197 12.68 0.79 -2.89
C PHE A 197 13.94 0.62 -2.03
N ALA A 198 14.74 -0.43 -2.27
CA ALA A 198 15.99 -0.65 -1.55
C ALA A 198 17.02 0.44 -1.83
N GLN A 199 17.11 0.95 -3.08
CA GLN A 199 17.97 2.10 -3.40
C GLN A 199 17.52 3.36 -2.66
N LEU A 200 16.20 3.61 -2.56
CA LEU A 200 15.67 4.79 -1.88
C LEU A 200 15.79 4.70 -0.35
N TRP A 201 15.58 3.53 0.24
CA TRP A 201 15.68 3.29 1.69
C TRP A 201 17.10 3.00 2.18
N GLY A 202 18.02 2.65 1.28
CA GLY A 202 19.38 2.22 1.63
C GLY A 202 19.43 0.83 2.30
N THR A 203 18.38 0.02 2.16
CA THR A 203 18.31 -1.33 2.74
C THR A 203 17.36 -2.22 1.94
N SER A 204 17.71 -3.49 1.77
CA SER A 204 16.82 -4.51 1.20
C SER A 204 15.90 -5.16 2.23
N ASN A 205 16.08 -4.89 3.53
CA ASN A 205 15.16 -5.38 4.57
C ASN A 205 13.86 -4.57 4.60
N LEU A 206 13.03 -4.80 3.59
CA LEU A 206 11.77 -4.12 3.36
C LEU A 206 10.63 -5.12 3.25
N TRP A 207 9.44 -4.66 3.63
CA TRP A 207 8.20 -5.41 3.59
C TRP A 207 7.28 -4.79 2.55
N ALA A 208 6.79 -5.60 1.61
CA ALA A 208 5.79 -5.16 0.66
C ALA A 208 4.44 -4.92 1.37
N THR A 209 3.75 -3.86 0.99
CA THR A 209 2.41 -3.57 1.50
C THR A 209 1.35 -4.37 0.76
N THR A 210 0.39 -4.93 1.50
CA THR A 210 -0.89 -5.36 0.94
C THR A 210 -1.87 -4.21 0.99
N ASP A 211 -2.05 -3.53 -0.14
CA ASP A 211 -2.94 -2.38 -0.28
C ASP A 211 -3.95 -2.60 -1.43
N ARG A 212 -4.86 -1.63 -1.55
CA ARG A 212 -5.95 -1.54 -2.52
C ARG A 212 -5.44 -1.31 -3.93
N CYS A 213 -6.39 -1.37 -4.87
CA CYS A 213 -6.21 -0.84 -6.21
C CYS A 213 -7.17 0.34 -6.43
N SER A 214 -7.03 1.02 -7.57
CA SER A 214 -7.95 2.09 -7.93
C SER A 214 -8.42 1.97 -9.37
N PHE A 215 -9.69 2.32 -9.55
CA PHE A 215 -10.41 2.40 -10.80
C PHE A 215 -11.08 3.78 -10.88
N ASN A 216 -10.45 4.71 -11.59
CA ASN A 216 -10.91 6.09 -11.69
C ASN A 216 -11.48 6.34 -13.10
N VAL A 217 -12.80 6.37 -13.24
CA VAL A 217 -13.51 6.51 -14.52
C VAL A 217 -13.55 7.96 -15.01
N PRO A 218 -13.68 8.22 -16.33
CA PRO A 218 -13.86 9.57 -16.84
C PRO A 218 -15.07 10.26 -16.20
N GLU A 219 -14.96 11.56 -15.90
CA GLU A 219 -16.09 12.31 -15.35
C GLU A 219 -17.23 12.45 -16.36
N THR A 220 -18.46 12.36 -15.87
CA THR A 220 -19.68 12.68 -16.63
C THR A 220 -20.57 13.60 -15.77
N PRO A 221 -21.59 14.27 -16.33
CA PRO A 221 -22.49 15.12 -15.54
C PRO A 221 -23.15 14.42 -14.34
N GLY A 222 -23.25 13.09 -14.36
CA GLY A 222 -23.79 12.28 -13.26
C GLY A 222 -22.73 11.57 -12.40
N HIS A 223 -21.44 11.71 -12.73
CA HIS A 223 -20.35 11.04 -12.04
C HIS A 223 -19.13 11.96 -11.97
N VAL A 224 -18.96 12.63 -10.83
CA VAL A 224 -17.85 13.56 -10.59
C VAL A 224 -16.92 13.02 -9.52
N PHE A 225 -15.63 13.30 -9.66
CA PHE A 225 -14.58 12.84 -8.76
C PHE A 225 -14.81 13.38 -7.34
N GLN A 226 -14.86 12.47 -6.36
CA GLN A 226 -15.17 12.80 -4.96
C GLN A 226 -13.93 13.02 -4.07
N GLY A 227 -12.72 12.86 -4.61
CA GLY A 227 -11.47 12.97 -3.84
C GLY A 227 -10.95 11.64 -3.26
N PRO A 228 -9.96 11.71 -2.35
CA PRO A 228 -9.29 12.93 -1.91
C PRO A 228 -8.40 13.50 -3.04
N ASP A 229 -8.54 14.80 -3.33
CA ASP A 229 -7.60 15.54 -4.20
C ASP A 229 -6.23 15.66 -3.47
N LEU A 230 -5.42 16.69 -3.71
CA LEU A 230 -4.14 16.84 -3.00
C LEU A 230 -4.30 16.83 -1.46
N HIS A 231 -3.52 15.99 -0.79
CA HIS A 231 -3.47 15.85 0.66
C HIS A 231 -2.11 15.28 1.11
N TRP A 232 -1.94 15.12 2.43
CA TRP A 232 -0.86 14.35 3.03
C TRP A 232 -1.43 13.25 3.91
N ASP A 233 -0.89 12.03 3.78
CA ASP A 233 -1.22 10.88 4.62
C ASP A 233 -0.40 10.82 5.93
N VAL A 234 0.41 11.85 6.19
CA VAL A 234 1.32 11.95 7.33
C VAL A 234 1.09 13.25 8.09
N SER A 235 1.41 13.27 9.38
CA SER A 235 1.52 14.51 10.16
C SER A 235 2.54 15.48 9.54
N LEU A 236 2.21 16.77 9.56
CA LEU A 236 3.08 17.85 9.10
C LEU A 236 4.03 18.40 10.18
N GLN A 237 4.10 17.75 11.35
CA GLN A 237 5.10 18.08 12.36
C GLN A 237 6.51 17.92 11.79
N GLN A 238 7.35 18.95 11.95
CA GLN A 238 8.70 18.97 11.39
C GLN A 238 9.74 18.32 12.33
N PRO A 239 10.77 17.65 11.79
CA PRO A 239 10.88 17.25 10.37
C PRO A 239 9.91 16.11 10.06
N VAL A 240 9.24 16.14 8.89
CA VAL A 240 8.41 14.99 8.48
C VAL A 240 9.31 13.78 8.30
N PRO A 241 9.02 12.62 8.93
CA PRO A 241 9.82 11.43 8.79
C PRO A 241 9.95 11.00 7.33
N PHE A 242 11.03 10.31 7.00
CA PHE A 242 11.13 9.70 5.68
C PHE A 242 10.19 8.50 5.59
N ALA A 243 9.34 8.50 4.57
CA ALA A 243 8.70 7.30 4.05
C ALA A 243 8.28 7.56 2.61
N THR A 244 7.90 6.47 1.94
CA THR A 244 7.50 6.48 0.55
C THR A 244 6.08 5.98 0.40
N GLN A 245 5.51 6.21 -0.76
CA GLN A 245 4.30 5.58 -1.28
C GLN A 245 4.53 5.27 -2.77
N GLY A 246 3.73 4.37 -3.34
CA GLY A 246 3.88 4.00 -4.73
C GLY A 246 2.59 3.59 -5.42
N VAL A 247 2.51 3.89 -6.71
CA VAL A 247 1.38 3.57 -7.59
C VAL A 247 1.89 2.98 -8.89
N LEU A 248 1.50 1.74 -9.15
CA LEU A 248 1.81 1.01 -10.38
C LEU A 248 0.68 1.24 -11.39
N TYR A 249 1.00 1.80 -12.55
CA TYR A 249 0.07 1.91 -13.66
C TYR A 249 -0.11 0.55 -14.32
N LEU A 250 -1.35 0.04 -14.32
CA LEU A 250 -1.69 -1.24 -14.96
C LEU A 250 -2.12 -1.07 -16.42
N THR A 251 -2.42 0.16 -16.81
CA THR A 251 -2.75 0.59 -18.17
C THR A 251 -2.05 1.90 -18.47
N ASP A 252 -1.80 2.20 -19.74
CA ASP A 252 -1.32 3.52 -20.15
C ASP A 252 -2.25 4.60 -19.58
N THR A 253 -1.65 5.55 -18.86
CA THR A 253 -2.35 6.61 -18.15
C THR A 253 -1.71 7.95 -18.51
N PRO A 254 -2.25 8.64 -19.52
CA PRO A 254 -1.90 10.03 -19.78
C PRO A 254 -2.20 10.93 -18.57
N PRO A 255 -1.52 12.08 -18.41
CA PRO A 255 -1.69 12.95 -17.25
C PRO A 255 -3.14 13.38 -16.98
N GLU A 256 -3.93 13.63 -18.03
CA GLU A 256 -5.34 14.04 -17.93
C GLU A 256 -6.28 12.90 -17.52
N GLN A 257 -5.83 11.63 -17.58
CA GLN A 257 -6.64 10.46 -17.24
C GLN A 257 -6.69 10.22 -15.72
N GLY A 258 -6.78 11.29 -14.94
CA GLY A 258 -6.86 11.22 -13.48
C GLY A 258 -5.60 10.64 -12.83
N ALA A 259 -4.43 10.80 -13.46
CA ALA A 259 -3.13 10.32 -12.98
C ALA A 259 -2.82 10.77 -11.53
N LEU A 260 -1.83 10.14 -10.90
CA LEU A 260 -1.28 10.67 -9.64
C LEU A 260 -0.86 12.11 -9.86
N THR A 261 -1.31 13.01 -8.99
CA THR A 261 -0.90 14.41 -9.00
C THR A 261 -0.17 14.69 -7.71
N LEU A 262 0.94 15.41 -7.79
CA LEU A 262 1.78 15.78 -6.65
C LEU A 262 2.38 17.17 -6.85
N VAL A 263 2.96 17.74 -5.79
CA VAL A 263 3.72 19.01 -5.87
C VAL A 263 5.23 18.70 -5.83
N PRO A 264 5.95 18.77 -6.95
CA PRO A 264 7.38 18.46 -6.99
C PRO A 264 8.19 19.36 -6.06
N GLY A 265 9.16 18.78 -5.37
CA GLY A 265 10.13 19.47 -4.52
C GLY A 265 9.53 20.00 -3.21
N PHE A 266 8.25 19.73 -2.92
CA PHE A 266 7.60 20.29 -1.75
C PHE A 266 8.20 19.78 -0.43
N HIS A 267 8.73 18.56 -0.41
CA HIS A 267 9.41 17.97 0.75
C HIS A 267 10.59 18.83 1.23
N GLN A 268 11.25 19.58 0.35
CA GLN A 268 12.37 20.46 0.71
C GLN A 268 11.93 21.82 1.28
N ARG A 269 10.73 22.28 0.91
CA ARG A 269 10.21 23.61 1.28
C ARG A 269 9.01 23.58 2.22
N LEU A 270 8.53 22.40 2.59
CA LEU A 270 7.37 22.21 3.48
C LEU A 270 7.54 22.95 4.80
N GLY A 271 8.68 22.82 5.47
CA GLY A 271 8.94 23.50 6.76
C GLY A 271 8.83 25.03 6.64
N LYS A 272 9.54 25.61 5.66
CA LYS A 272 9.48 27.05 5.39
C LYS A 272 8.06 27.50 5.04
N TRP A 273 7.36 26.75 4.20
CA TRP A 273 5.98 27.07 3.83
C TRP A 273 5.04 27.03 5.06
N LEU A 274 5.19 26.06 5.96
CA LEU A 274 4.41 25.99 7.21
C LEU A 274 4.68 27.18 8.14
N ASP A 275 5.90 27.71 8.14
CA ASP A 275 6.28 28.88 8.96
C ASP A 275 5.79 30.20 8.37
N GLU A 276 5.54 30.25 7.05
CA GLU A 276 5.01 31.42 6.33
C GLU A 276 3.48 31.50 6.35
N LEU A 277 2.79 30.46 6.84
CA LEU A 277 1.34 30.47 6.99
C LEU A 277 0.89 31.48 8.06
N PRO A 278 -0.24 32.19 7.85
CA PRO A 278 -0.85 33.01 8.90
C PRO A 278 -1.12 32.20 10.18
N GLU A 279 -1.10 32.87 11.34
CA GLU A 279 -1.21 32.22 12.67
C GLU A 279 -2.44 31.29 12.83
N ASN A 280 -3.53 31.56 12.10
CA ASN A 280 -4.77 30.77 12.15
C ASN A 280 -5.05 29.99 10.85
N ALA A 281 -4.08 29.88 9.93
CA ALA A 281 -4.27 29.13 8.70
C ALA A 281 -4.06 27.62 8.94
N TYR A 282 -5.02 26.81 8.50
CA TYR A 282 -4.91 25.36 8.53
C TYR A 282 -4.16 24.87 7.28
N PRO A 283 -2.98 24.23 7.42
CA PRO A 283 -2.16 23.82 6.26
C PRO A 283 -2.91 22.93 5.26
N ARG A 284 -3.81 22.07 5.76
CA ARG A 284 -4.57 21.10 4.97
C ARG A 284 -5.77 21.70 4.22
N GLU A 285 -6.13 22.94 4.53
CA GLU A 285 -7.24 23.67 3.89
C GLU A 285 -6.74 24.69 2.86
N GLN A 286 -5.42 24.80 2.68
CA GLN A 286 -4.83 25.71 1.69
C GLN A 286 -5.03 25.18 0.27
N ASP A 287 -4.98 26.09 -0.71
CA ASP A 287 -4.94 25.71 -2.12
C ASP A 287 -3.60 25.04 -2.46
N LEU A 288 -3.56 23.73 -2.38
CA LEU A 288 -2.36 22.95 -2.65
C LEU A 288 -1.99 22.94 -4.14
N HIS A 289 -2.92 23.23 -5.04
CA HIS A 289 -2.61 23.33 -6.47
C HIS A 289 -1.83 24.59 -6.79
N ALA A 290 -2.11 25.71 -6.08
CA ALA A 290 -1.33 26.94 -6.20
C ALA A 290 0.17 26.76 -5.85
N LEU A 291 0.52 25.65 -5.21
CA LEU A 291 1.90 25.28 -4.90
C LEU A 291 2.67 24.72 -6.12
N GLY A 292 2.00 24.53 -7.27
CA GLY A 292 2.62 24.05 -8.51
C GLY A 292 2.48 22.55 -8.72
N SER A 293 1.29 22.00 -8.47
CA SER A 293 1.05 20.57 -8.66
C SER A 293 1.10 20.14 -10.13
N ILE A 294 1.61 18.94 -10.41
CA ILE A 294 1.62 18.34 -11.75
C ILE A 294 0.97 16.95 -11.73
N PRO A 295 0.19 16.58 -12.76
CA PRO A 295 -0.21 15.19 -12.99
C PRO A 295 0.96 14.40 -13.60
N VAL A 296 1.27 13.25 -13.01
CA VAL A 296 2.37 12.35 -13.41
C VAL A 296 1.79 11.16 -14.15
N GLY A 297 1.67 11.28 -15.48
CA GLY A 297 1.28 10.17 -16.35
C GLY A 297 2.36 9.08 -16.43
N GLY A 298 1.98 7.90 -16.94
CA GLY A 298 2.88 6.76 -17.10
C GLY A 298 2.32 5.72 -18.05
N LYS A 299 3.18 4.80 -18.52
CA LYS A 299 2.78 3.64 -19.32
C LYS A 299 2.38 2.48 -18.40
N ALA A 300 1.67 1.51 -18.96
CA ALA A 300 1.46 0.24 -18.26
C ALA A 300 2.82 -0.36 -17.85
N GLY A 301 2.93 -0.74 -16.58
CA GLY A 301 4.17 -1.26 -15.99
C GLY A 301 5.03 -0.22 -15.31
N ASP A 302 4.77 1.08 -15.47
CA ASP A 302 5.52 2.12 -14.76
C ASP A 302 5.03 2.25 -13.30
N LEU A 303 5.98 2.30 -12.36
CA LEU A 303 5.72 2.55 -10.95
C LEU A 303 6.21 3.96 -10.59
N VAL A 304 5.30 4.83 -10.18
CA VAL A 304 5.66 6.13 -9.58
C VAL A 304 5.85 5.93 -8.08
N ILE A 305 7.01 6.31 -7.56
CA ILE A 305 7.32 6.31 -6.12
C ILE A 305 7.47 7.77 -5.70
N TRP A 306 6.85 8.17 -4.58
CA TRP A 306 6.97 9.53 -4.04
C TRP A 306 7.24 9.56 -2.54
N HIS A 307 7.85 10.67 -2.10
CA HIS A 307 8.14 10.98 -0.71
C HIS A 307 6.86 11.43 0.01
N GLN A 308 6.56 10.88 1.20
CA GLN A 308 5.29 11.13 1.90
C GLN A 308 5.02 12.61 2.27
N ALA A 309 6.07 13.42 2.33
CA ALA A 309 5.96 14.86 2.58
C ALA A 309 5.47 15.67 1.35
N LEU A 310 5.31 15.05 0.18
CA LEU A 310 4.69 15.71 -0.96
C LEU A 310 3.16 15.71 -0.80
N PRO A 311 2.48 16.86 -0.94
CA PRO A 311 1.05 16.85 -1.14
C PRO A 311 0.76 16.14 -2.46
N HIS A 312 -0.12 15.15 -2.40
CA HIS A 312 -0.40 14.25 -3.50
C HIS A 312 -1.86 13.80 -3.48
N GLY A 313 -2.36 13.27 -4.60
CA GLY A 313 -3.74 12.85 -4.71
C GLY A 313 -4.08 12.36 -6.11
N SER A 314 -5.28 11.78 -6.25
CA SER A 314 -5.84 11.55 -7.58
C SER A 314 -6.57 12.81 -8.04
N ARG A 315 -6.77 12.94 -9.35
CA ARG A 315 -7.50 14.07 -9.95
C ARG A 315 -8.71 13.59 -10.74
N PRO A 316 -9.64 14.52 -11.07
CA PRO A 316 -10.66 14.27 -12.06
C PRO A 316 -10.09 13.62 -13.32
N ASN A 317 -10.67 12.50 -13.74
CA ASN A 317 -10.30 11.85 -14.99
C ASN A 317 -11.03 12.57 -16.14
N ARG A 318 -10.25 13.29 -16.95
CA ARG A 318 -10.72 14.00 -18.17
C ARG A 318 -10.30 13.28 -19.44
N GLY A 319 -9.80 12.05 -19.32
CA GLY A 319 -9.44 11.17 -20.42
C GLY A 319 -10.65 10.42 -20.98
N LYS A 320 -10.37 9.37 -21.75
CA LYS A 320 -11.39 8.55 -22.43
C LYS A 320 -11.55 7.15 -21.84
N LYS A 321 -10.64 6.72 -20.98
CA LYS A 321 -10.63 5.40 -20.35
C LYS A 321 -10.48 5.53 -18.84
N PRO A 322 -10.90 4.52 -18.07
CA PRO A 322 -10.61 4.48 -16.65
C PRO A 322 -9.10 4.39 -16.41
N ARG A 323 -8.60 5.08 -15.39
CA ARG A 323 -7.26 4.83 -14.85
C ARG A 323 -7.33 3.63 -13.92
N ILE A 324 -6.50 2.63 -14.22
CA ILE A 324 -6.43 1.38 -13.48
C ILE A 324 -5.02 1.26 -12.90
N VAL A 325 -4.94 1.22 -11.57
CA VAL A 325 -3.67 1.21 -10.83
C VAL A 325 -3.70 0.23 -9.68
N GLN A 326 -2.52 -0.26 -9.30
CA GLN A 326 -2.29 -0.99 -8.06
C GLN A 326 -1.41 -0.14 -7.14
N TYR A 327 -1.79 0.03 -5.87
CA TYR A 327 -0.91 0.66 -4.89
C TYR A 327 0.11 -0.37 -4.39
N ILE A 328 1.40 -0.04 -4.51
CA ILE A 328 2.52 -0.88 -4.07
C ILE A 328 3.52 0.03 -3.37
N ASN A 329 3.81 -0.30 -2.12
CA ASN A 329 4.84 0.35 -1.34
C ASN A 329 5.70 -0.70 -0.65
N MET A 330 6.90 -0.29 -0.24
CA MET A 330 7.75 -1.11 0.63
C MET A 330 8.32 -0.28 1.76
N LEU A 331 8.26 -0.84 2.97
CA LEU A 331 8.67 -0.14 4.18
C LEU A 331 9.56 -1.02 5.08
N PRO A 332 10.50 -0.42 5.81
CA PRO A 332 11.27 -1.12 6.83
C PRO A 332 10.38 -1.53 8.01
N SER A 333 10.86 -2.43 8.85
CA SER A 333 10.14 -2.89 10.05
C SER A 333 9.78 -1.79 11.05
N HIS A 334 10.50 -0.67 11.01
CA HIS A 334 10.33 0.46 11.92
C HIS A 334 10.25 1.75 11.10
N LEU A 335 9.14 2.46 11.27
CA LEU A 335 8.94 3.80 10.72
C LEU A 335 8.90 4.80 11.88
N GLN A 336 9.59 5.92 11.71
CA GLN A 336 9.39 7.08 12.56
C GLN A 336 8.07 7.75 12.20
N ILE A 337 7.30 8.16 13.21
CA ILE A 337 6.06 8.91 13.04
C ILE A 337 5.92 10.01 14.06
N HIS A 338 5.17 11.04 13.67
CA HIS A 338 4.67 12.05 14.59
C HIS A 338 3.23 11.76 14.94
N GLU A 339 2.93 11.83 16.24
CA GLU A 339 1.60 11.54 16.78
C GLU A 339 0.69 12.75 16.72
N ASN A 340 1.26 13.96 16.82
CA ASN A 340 0.51 15.19 16.72
C ASN A 340 0.25 15.52 15.26
N TRP A 341 -1.02 15.67 14.88
CA TRP A 341 -1.38 16.07 13.52
C TRP A 341 -1.42 17.59 13.43
N ARG A 342 -0.61 18.14 12.52
CA ARG A 342 -0.62 19.54 12.09
C ARG A 342 -1.22 19.65 10.69
#